data_AF-V7HWD5-F1
#
_entry.id   AF-V7HWD5-F1
#
_cell.length_a   1.000
_cell.length_b   1.000
_cell.length_c   1.000
_cell.angle_alpha   90.00
_cell.angle_beta   90.00
_cell.angle_gamma   90.00
#
_symmetry.space_group_name_H-M   'P 1'
#
loop_
_entity.id
_entity.type
_entity.pdbx_description
1 polymer ?
#
loop_
_entity_poly.entity_id
_entity_poly.type
_entity_poly.pdbx_seq_one_letter_code
_entity_poly.pdbx_strand_id
1 'polypeptide(L)'
;MKFEELKQEVAKLGLTARQFPARTVIFDKSGFVVMSVWTDFSRVVESDYPNWNKLPNKIQRRLIKLTEDYVSWLESSKRRFREVK
;
A
#
# COMPACT_ATOMS: atom_id res chain seq x y z
N MET A 1 5.17 -2.47 8.87
CA MET A 1 3.81 -2.88 9.30
C MET A 1 3.32 -4.06 8.46
N LYS A 2 2.45 -4.92 8.99
CA LYS A 2 1.82 -6.05 8.27
C LYS A 2 0.62 -5.58 7.43
N PHE A 3 0.10 -6.45 6.55
CA PHE A 3 -1.07 -6.12 5.71
C PHE A 3 -2.32 -5.77 6.52
N GLU A 4 -2.64 -6.53 7.58
CA GLU A 4 -3.82 -6.24 8.41
C GLU A 4 -3.74 -4.87 9.11
N GLU A 5 -2.54 -4.47 9.53
CA GLU A 5 -2.30 -3.14 10.11
C GLU A 5 -2.49 -2.05 9.04
N LEU A 6 -1.98 -2.27 7.82
CA LEU A 6 -2.17 -1.35 6.70
C LEU A 6 -3.67 -1.18 6.39
N LYS A 7 -4.41 -2.29 6.33
CA LYS A 7 -5.85 -2.31 6.07
C LYS A 7 -6.63 -1.49 7.09
N GLN A 8 -6.31 -1.62 8.37
CA GLN A 8 -6.93 -0.84 9.44
C GLN A 8 -6.59 0.66 9.33
N GLU A 9 -5.33 1.00 9.06
CA GLU A 9 -4.88 2.39 8.96
C GLU A 9 -5.47 3.12 7.75
N VAL A 10 -5.57 2.46 6.58
CA VAL A 10 -6.20 3.08 5.41
C VAL A 10 -7.72 3.20 5.58
N ALA A 11 -8.37 2.29 6.32
CA ALA A 11 -9.78 2.40 6.65
C ALA A 11 -10.10 3.66 7.47
N LYS A 12 -9.20 4.06 8.38
CA LYS A 12 -9.31 5.34 9.12
C LYS A 12 -9.26 6.57 8.20
N LEU A 13 -8.73 6.42 6.98
CA LEU A 13 -8.68 7.47 5.96
C LEU A 13 -9.88 7.45 5.01
N GLY A 14 -10.86 6.56 5.23
CA GLY A 14 -12.01 6.37 4.34
C GLY A 14 -11.66 5.62 3.04
N LEU A 15 -10.61 4.81 3.09
CA LEU A 15 -10.10 4.03 1.96
C LEU A 15 -10.16 2.54 2.28
N THR A 16 -9.98 1.70 1.28
CA THR A 16 -9.94 0.24 1.47
C THR A 16 -8.67 -0.32 0.85
N ALA A 17 -8.07 -1.34 1.48
CA ALA A 17 -6.93 -2.07 0.91
C ALA A 17 -7.32 -3.52 0.64
N ARG A 18 -6.85 -4.04 -0.50
CA ARG A 18 -6.99 -5.45 -0.88
C ARG A 18 -5.66 -6.01 -1.34
N GLN A 19 -5.31 -7.18 -0.81
CA GLN A 19 -4.12 -7.91 -1.22
C GLN A 19 -4.45 -8.85 -2.39
N PHE A 20 -3.62 -8.78 -3.43
CA PHE A 20 -3.58 -9.69 -4.56
C PHE A 20 -2.23 -10.41 -4.59
N PRO A 21 -2.10 -11.54 -5.30
CA PRO A 21 -0.85 -12.32 -5.32
C PRO A 21 0.40 -11.50 -5.69
N ALA A 22 0.27 -10.53 -6.60
CA ALA A 22 1.39 -9.71 -7.07
C ALA A 22 1.47 -8.32 -6.44
N ARG A 23 0.39 -7.81 -5.83
CA ARG A 23 0.30 -6.41 -5.39
C ARG A 23 -0.77 -6.18 -4.33
N THR A 24 -0.61 -5.16 -3.52
CA THR A 24 -1.66 -4.62 -2.65
C THR A 24 -2.21 -3.36 -3.27
N VAL A 25 -3.53 -3.27 -3.42
CA VAL A 25 -4.21 -2.13 -4.06
C VAL A 25 -5.06 -1.41 -3.04
N ILE A 26 -5.02 -0.08 -3.07
CA ILE A 26 -5.81 0.80 -2.21
C ILE A 26 -6.85 1.50 -3.09
N PHE A 27 -8.09 1.52 -2.61
CA PHE A 27 -9.25 2.09 -3.30
C PHE A 27 -9.88 3.21 -2.49
N ASP A 28 -10.48 4.16 -3.18
CA ASP A 28 -11.40 5.11 -2.58
C ASP A 28 -12.76 4.48 -2.25
N LYS A 29 -13.63 5.26 -1.60
CA LYS A 29 -15.01 4.85 -1.25
C LYS A 29 -15.88 4.48 -2.46
N SER A 30 -15.50 4.94 -3.65
CA SER A 30 -16.22 4.71 -4.90
C SER A 30 -15.72 3.47 -5.64
N GLY A 31 -14.70 2.78 -5.09
CA GLY A 31 -14.10 1.57 -5.66
C GLY A 31 -13.03 1.85 -6.72
N PHE A 32 -12.61 3.10 -6.92
CA PHE A 32 -11.53 3.43 -7.83
C PHE A 32 -10.17 3.30 -7.14
N VAL A 33 -9.17 2.85 -7.91
CA VAL A 33 -7.81 2.73 -7.41
C VAL A 33 -7.24 4.11 -7.13
N VAL A 34 -6.62 4.27 -5.96
CA VAL A 34 -5.84 5.46 -5.60
C VAL A 34 -4.35 5.16 -5.53
N MET A 35 -3.97 3.92 -5.21
CA MET A 35 -2.58 3.52 -5.10
C MET A 35 -2.41 2.01 -5.28
N SER A 36 -1.31 1.59 -5.90
CA SER A 36 -0.89 0.19 -5.97
C SER A 36 0.52 0.01 -5.42
N VAL A 37 0.73 -1.04 -4.63
CA VAL A 37 2.02 -1.43 -4.02
C VAL A 37 2.40 -2.82 -4.51
N TRP A 38 3.40 -2.90 -5.37
CA TRP A 38 3.87 -4.16 -5.95
C TRP A 38 4.71 -4.97 -4.96
N THR A 39 4.46 -6.28 -4.90
CA THR A 39 5.11 -7.18 -3.93
C THR A 39 6.51 -7.63 -4.36
N ASP A 40 6.86 -7.48 -5.64
CA ASP A 40 8.13 -7.90 -6.24
C ASP A 40 9.26 -6.87 -6.09
N PHE A 41 9.00 -5.72 -5.45
CA PHE A 41 9.96 -4.63 -5.23
C PHE A 41 10.52 -4.00 -6.52
N SER A 42 10.04 -4.39 -7.70
CA SER A 42 10.15 -3.54 -8.89
C SER A 42 9.21 -2.38 -8.69
N ARG A 43 9.73 -1.39 -7.94
CA ARG A 43 9.40 0.03 -7.96
C ARG A 43 8.07 0.32 -8.64
N VAL A 44 7.10 0.77 -7.87
CA VAL A 44 6.40 2.05 -8.06
C VAL A 44 5.21 1.99 -7.11
N VAL A 45 5.21 2.87 -6.11
CA VAL A 45 3.96 3.32 -5.50
C VAL A 45 3.26 4.07 -6.61
N GLU A 46 2.42 3.39 -7.38
CA GLU A 46 1.72 4.02 -8.50
C GLU A 46 0.65 4.89 -7.89
N SER A 47 0.95 6.17 -7.74
CA SER A 47 0.00 7.22 -7.38
C SER A 47 -0.51 7.98 -8.61
N ASP A 48 -0.16 7.55 -9.83
CA ASP A 48 -0.64 8.16 -11.09
C ASP A 48 -2.10 7.85 -11.41
N TYR A 49 -2.83 7.27 -10.47
CA TYR A 49 -4.27 7.08 -10.61
C TYR A 49 -4.97 8.44 -10.54
N PRO A 50 -5.92 8.75 -11.45
CA PRO A 50 -6.61 10.04 -11.48
C PRO A 50 -7.26 10.46 -10.16
N ASN A 51 -7.62 9.49 -9.31
CA ASN A 51 -8.22 9.75 -8.01
C ASN A 51 -7.22 10.03 -6.88
N TRP A 52 -5.93 9.78 -7.09
CA TRP A 52 -4.88 10.20 -6.16
C TRP A 52 -4.89 11.71 -5.94
N ASN A 53 -4.90 12.47 -7.04
CA ASN A 53 -4.89 13.94 -7.00
C ASN A 53 -6.19 14.53 -6.41
N LYS A 54 -7.25 13.73 -6.29
CA LYS A 54 -8.51 14.12 -5.64
C LYS A 54 -8.45 13.95 -4.12
N LEU A 55 -7.48 13.20 -3.60
CA LEU A 55 -7.31 13.03 -2.16
C LEU A 55 -6.70 14.31 -1.56
N PRO A 56 -7.14 14.73 -0.35
CA PRO A 56 -6.47 15.79 0.39
C PRO A 56 -4.99 15.50 0.61
N ASN A 57 -4.13 16.51 0.53
CA ASN A 57 -2.67 16.37 0.73
C ASN A 57 -2.29 15.64 2.03
N LYS A 58 -3.06 15.82 3.11
CA LYS A 58 -2.85 15.12 4.38
C LYS A 58 -3.04 13.61 4.24
N ILE A 59 -4.04 13.17 3.48
CA ILE A 59 -4.31 11.76 3.20
C ILE A 59 -3.23 11.19 2.28
N GLN A 60 -2.86 11.92 1.21
CA GLN A 60 -1.77 11.51 0.31
C GLN A 60 -0.46 11.26 1.07
N ARG A 61 -0.01 12.21 1.91
CA ARG A 61 1.21 12.05 2.71
C ARG A 61 1.13 10.89 3.69
N ARG A 62 -0.04 10.68 4.32
CA ARG A 62 -0.23 9.56 5.25
C ARG A 62 -0.19 8.22 4.52
N LEU A 63 -0.81 8.13 3.35
CA LEU A 63 -0.77 6.93 2.51
C LEU A 63 0.64 6.56 2.11
N ILE A 64 1.44 7.53 1.62
CA ILE A 64 2.85 7.31 1.27
C ILE A 64 3.57 6.63 2.43
N LYS A 65 3.52 7.23 3.62
CA LYS A 65 4.19 6.69 4.82
C LYS A 65 3.70 5.29 5.19
N LEU A 66 2.39 5.05 5.19
CA LEU A 66 1.82 3.73 5.49
C LEU A 66 2.31 2.67 4.49
N THR A 67 2.39 3.03 3.22
CA THR A 67 2.88 2.11 2.18
C THR A 67 4.38 1.88 2.24
N GLU A 68 5.18 2.87 2.61
CA GLU A 68 6.62 2.71 2.88
C GLU A 68 6.88 1.76 4.06
N ASP A 69 6.13 1.94 5.16
CA ASP A 69 6.20 1.07 6.35
C ASP A 69 5.80 -0.37 6.01
N TYR A 70 4.85 -0.55 5.09
CA TYR A 70 4.40 -1.85 4.62
C TYR A 70 5.44 -2.51 3.69
N VAL A 71 6.01 -1.75 2.75
CA VAL A 71 7.08 -2.23 1.85
C VAL A 71 8.30 -2.68 2.65
N SER A 72 8.72 -1.90 3.65
CA SER A 72 9.85 -2.24 4.52
C SER A 72 9.65 -3.58 5.25
N TRP A 73 8.41 -3.87 5.66
CA TRP A 73 8.07 -5.15 6.26
C TRP A 73 8.08 -6.30 5.25
N LEU A 74 7.59 -6.08 4.03
CA LEU A 74 7.65 -7.08 2.95
C LEU A 74 9.12 -7.44 2.63
N GLU A 75 9.99 -6.44 2.54
CA GLU A 75 11.43 -6.63 2.31
C GLU A 75 12.09 -7.47 3.41
N SER A 76 11.83 -7.07 4.66
CA SER A 76 12.34 -7.77 5.84
C SER A 76 11.86 -9.23 5.91
N SER A 77 10.59 -9.46 5.59
CA SER A 77 10.00 -10.80 5.61
C SER A 77 10.65 -11.70 4.55
N LYS A 78 10.82 -11.20 3.32
CA LYS A 78 11.44 -11.97 2.24
C LYS A 78 12.93 -12.27 2.48
N ARG A 79 13.70 -11.37 3.10
CA ARG A 79 15.09 -11.65 3.48
C ARG A 79 15.20 -12.82 4.46
N ARG A 80 14.35 -12.84 5.50
CA ARG A 80 14.30 -13.97 6.45
C ARG A 80 13.96 -15.29 5.77
N PHE A 81 13.08 -15.31 4.76
CA PHE A 81 12.78 -16.55 4.01
C PHE A 81 13.91 -17.00 3.06
N ARG A 82 14.82 -16.09 2.67
CA ARG A 82 16.00 -16.45 1.84
C ARG A 82 17.17 -16.98 2.67
N GLU A 83 17.33 -16.53 3.91
CA GLU A 83 18.41 -16.98 4.81
C GLU A 83 18.13 -18.34 5.48
N VAL A 84 16.88 -18.82 5.45
CA VAL A 84 16.45 -20.11 6.04
C VAL A 84 16.40 -21.23 4.99
N LYS A 85 16.93 -21.00 3.79
CA LYS A 85 17.11 -22.00 2.72
C LYS A 85 18.58 -22.28 2.48
#